data_AF-A0A2V6I8B6-F1
#
_entry.id   AF-A0A2V6I8B6-F1
#
_cell.length_a   1.000
_cell.length_b   1.000
_cell.length_c   1.000
_cell.angle_alpha   90.00
_cell.angle_beta   90.00
_cell.angle_gamma   90.00
#
_symmetry.space_group_name_H-M   'P 1'
#
loop_
_entity.id
_entity.type
_entity.pdbx_description
1 polymer ?
#
loop_
_entity_poly.entity_id
_entity_poly.type
_entity_poly.pdbx_seq_one_letter_code
_entity_poly.pdbx_strand_id
1 'polypeptide(L)' 'MKAVFVHEFGGPEVLKYEDAPRPEPKDDEILVRVIAAGVNPVDAYARQG' A
#
# COMPACT_ATOMS: atom_id res chain seq x y z
N MET A 1 -1.11 9.56 -6.87
CA MET A 1 0.19 9.04 -6.38
C MET A 1 0.30 7.58 -6.77
N LYS A 2 1.48 6.98 -6.76
CA LYS A 2 1.60 5.53 -7.00
C LYS A 2 1.46 4.74 -5.70
N ALA A 3 0.87 3.56 -5.76
CA ALA A 3 0.73 2.64 -4.64
C ALA A 3 0.77 1.18 -5.13
N VAL A 4 1.01 0.24 -4.20
CA VAL A 4 0.93 -1.19 -4.46
C VAL A 4 -0.42 -1.70 -3.95
N PHE A 5 -1.20 -2.32 -4.82
CA PHE A 5 -2.52 -2.89 -4.52
C PHE A 5 -2.49 -4.41 -4.49
N VAL A 6 -3.37 -4.97 -3.65
CA VAL A 6 -3.72 -6.39 -3.57
C VAL A 6 -5.21 -6.48 -3.85
N HIS A 7 -5.59 -6.87 -5.06
CA HIS A 7 -7.01 -7.04 -5.45
C HIS A 7 -7.54 -8.43 -5.14
N GLU A 8 -6.63 -9.40 -5.00
CA GLU A 8 -6.91 -10.80 -4.64
C GLU A 8 -5.75 -11.38 -3.82
N PHE A 9 -6.04 -12.39 -3.01
CA PHE A 9 -5.03 -13.10 -2.25
C PHE A 9 -4.19 -14.03 -3.14
N GLY A 10 -2.90 -14.22 -2.84
CA GLY A 10 -2.07 -15.14 -3.62
C GLY A 10 -0.58 -15.13 -3.29
N GLY A 11 0.28 -15.39 -4.27
CA GLY A 11 1.73 -15.18 -4.23
C GLY A 11 2.14 -13.78 -4.74
N PRO A 12 3.42 -13.38 -4.64
CA PRO A 12 3.86 -11.99 -4.93
C PRO A 12 3.40 -11.42 -6.28
N GLU A 13 3.08 -12.28 -7.25
CA GLU A 13 2.52 -11.95 -8.56
C GLU A 13 1.19 -11.16 -8.53
N VAL A 14 0.45 -11.21 -7.41
CA VAL A 14 -0.80 -10.45 -7.22
C VAL A 14 -0.55 -8.97 -6.92
N LEU A 15 0.68 -8.57 -6.55
CA LEU A 15 1.01 -7.18 -6.27
C LEU A 15 0.96 -6.35 -7.57
N LYS A 16 0.13 -5.29 -7.58
CA LYS A 16 0.02 -4.38 -8.71
C LYS A 16 0.46 -2.97 -8.33
N TYR A 17 1.40 -2.41 -9.10
CA TYR A 17 1.86 -1.03 -8.93
C TYR A 17 1.02 -0.09 -9.81
N GLU A 18 0.11 0.65 -9.18
CA GLU A 18 -0.97 1.39 -9.86
C GLU A 18 -1.03 2.84 -9.37
N ASP A 19 -1.83 3.66 -10.07
CA ASP A 19 -2.18 5.00 -9.60
C ASP A 19 -3.29 4.94 -8.56
N ALA A 20 -3.12 5.71 -7.50
CA ALA A 20 -4.08 5.93 -6.43
C ALA A 20 -4.37 7.43 -6.28
N PRO A 21 -5.58 7.82 -5.83
CA PRO A 21 -5.86 9.21 -5.48
C PRO A 21 -4.92 9.67 -4.37
N ARG A 22 -4.58 10.97 -4.38
CA ARG A 22 -3.85 11.57 -3.26
C ARG A 22 -4.85 11.79 -2.12
N PRO A 23 -4.59 11.28 -0.90
CA PRO A 23 -5.51 11.49 0.22
C PRO A 23 -5.48 12.95 0.70
N GLU A 24 -6.62 13.41 1.20
CA GLU A 24 -6.79 14.69 1.89
C GLU A 24 -6.88 14.40 3.40
N PRO A 25 -5.97 14.93 4.24
CA PRO A 25 -6.01 14.69 5.68
C PRO A 25 -7.19 15.42 6.33
N LYS A 26 -7.78 14.79 7.36
CA LYS A 26 -8.75 15.45 8.27
C LYS A 26 -8.04 16.32 9.30
N ASP A 27 -8.83 16.99 10.15
CA ASP A 27 -8.35 17.95 11.15
C ASP A 27 -7.29 17.38 12.11
N ASP A 28 -7.29 16.07 12.37
CA ASP A 28 -6.37 15.36 13.27
C ASP A 28 -5.34 14.46 12.57
N GLU A 29 -5.22 14.58 11.24
CA GLU A 29 -4.32 13.77 10.42
C GLU A 29 -3.22 14.62 9.77
N ILE A 30 -2.12 13.98 9.37
CA ILE A 30 -1.07 14.61 8.57
C ILE A 30 -0.85 13.84 7.27
N LEU A 31 -0.57 14.56 6.18
CA LEU A 31 -0.21 13.96 4.91
C LEU A 31 1.30 13.79 4.79
N VAL A 32 1.77 12.54 4.74
CA VAL A 32 3.19 12.22 4.59
C VAL A 32 3.52 11.84 3.15
N ARG A 33 4.60 12.43 2.60
CA ARG A 33 5.18 11.99 1.33
C ARG A 33 6.16 10.83 1.59
N VAL A 34 5.75 9.62 1.24
CA VAL A 34 6.59 8.41 1.37
C VAL A 34 7.76 8.47 0.39
N ILE A 35 8.99 8.43 0.90
CA ILE A 35 10.23 8.33 0.10
C ILE A 35 10.73 6.89 0.03
N ALA A 36 10.54 6.15 1.12
CA ALA A 36 10.84 4.73 1.25
C ALA A 36 9.81 4.09 2.20
N ALA A 37 9.51 2.82 1.98
CA ALA A 37 8.67 2.00 2.86
C ALA A 37 9.45 0.73 3.24
N GLY A 38 9.36 0.33 4.51
CA GLY A 38 9.90 -0.96 4.95
C GLY A 38 8.99 -2.09 4.49
N VAL A 39 9.58 -3.23 4.14
CA VAL A 39 8.87 -4.48 3.87
C VAL A 39 9.06 -5.41 5.06
N ASN A 40 7.96 -5.89 5.63
CA ASN A 40 7.90 -6.67 6.85
C ASN A 40 7.20 -8.03 6.59
N PRO A 41 7.44 -9.06 7.42
CA PRO A 41 6.77 -10.35 7.28
C PRO A 41 5.23 -10.26 7.26
N VAL A 42 4.64 -9.32 8.01
CA VAL A 42 3.18 -9.12 8.05
C VAL A 42 2.59 -8.72 6.69
N ASP A 43 3.37 -8.06 5.82
CA ASP A 43 2.91 -7.67 4.49
C ASP A 43 2.66 -8.90 3.62
N ALA A 44 3.49 -9.94 3.79
CA ALA A 44 3.30 -11.22 3.10
C ALA A 44 2.05 -11.95 3.60
N TYR A 45 1.80 -11.93 4.91
CA TYR A 45 0.60 -12.55 5.51
C TYR A 45 -0.68 -11.85 5.03
N ALA A 46 -0.73 -10.52 5.13
CA ALA A 46 -1.90 -9.74 4.70
C ALA A 46 -2.24 -9.95 3.21
N ARG A 47 -1.22 -10.12 2.37
CA ARG A 47 -1.36 -10.38 0.93
C ARG A 47 -1.79 -11.82 0.61
N GLN A 48 -1.45 -12.78 1.46
CA GLN A 48 -1.79 -14.20 1.27
C GLN A 48 -3.23 -14.53 1.71
N GLY A 49 -3.84 -13.69 2.55
CA GLY A 49 -5.16 -13.92 3.14
C GLY A 49 -5.07 -14.64 4.47
#